data_AF-A0A8J3M0G2-F1
#
_entry.id   AF-A0A8J3M0G2-F1
#
_cell.length_a   1.000
_cell.length_b   1.000
_cell.length_c   1.000
_cell.angle_alpha   90.00
_cell.angle_beta   90.00
_cell.angle_gamma   90.00
#
_symmetry.space_group_name_H-M   'P 1'
#
loop_
_entity.id
_entity.type
_entity.pdbx_description
1 polymer ?
#
loop_
_entity_poly.entity_id
_entity_poly.type
_entity_poly.pdbx_seq_one_letter_code
_entity_poly.pdbx_strand_id
1 'polypeptide(L)'
;MLGAVLAGTRPLKDKIGIVADGTHIVGGGDWAEQLIAESTGKEGKGLLPIVLETDAPELTLGLPDLQVIRLVKDARATHEVTAGEVEIAGSLGAQLLTWEYATVVAGRLLGINPFDQPDVESAKIAARALIDDLAPSAPPAFTDGTVGVRAAGLVLPAEKTVDAALDALLATVPADGYLSVQVYLDRIAYPELEELRASLAARIGRPVTFGWGPRFLHSTGQFHKGGPAYGSFLQIIGAGADDVAIPDRPFTFGQLITAQAAGDASVLADHGRPVLTLILGDIRGDGERLRELSGR
;
A
#
# COMPACT_ATOMS: atom_id res chain seq x y z
N MET A 1 5.11 -23.38 12.12
CA MET A 1 5.65 -22.33 13.01
C MET A 1 5.37 -20.94 12.45
N LEU A 2 5.68 -20.63 11.19
CA LEU A 2 5.47 -19.29 10.60
C LEU A 2 4.01 -18.77 10.72
N GLY A 3 2.98 -19.59 10.49
CA GLY A 3 1.58 -19.14 10.67
C GLY A 3 1.23 -18.66 12.09
N ALA A 4 1.87 -19.23 13.12
CA ALA A 4 1.72 -18.76 14.50
C ALA A 4 2.52 -17.47 14.77
N VAL A 5 3.64 -17.27 14.07
CA VAL A 5 4.36 -15.99 14.09
C VAL A 5 3.49 -14.89 13.47
N LEU A 6 2.82 -15.19 12.35
CA LEU A 6 1.99 -14.24 11.62
C LEU A 6 0.75 -13.78 12.41
N ALA A 7 0.03 -14.70 13.06
CA ALA A 7 -1.28 -14.36 13.68
C ALA A 7 -1.49 -14.90 15.10
N GLY A 8 -0.46 -15.46 15.73
CA GLY A 8 -0.55 -16.07 17.07
C GLY A 8 -0.15 -15.15 18.22
N THR A 9 0.24 -13.91 17.94
CA THR A 9 0.72 -12.93 18.92
C THR A 9 -0.43 -12.36 19.79
N ARG A 10 -0.10 -11.97 21.03
CA ARG A 10 -1.03 -11.43 22.02
C ARG A 10 -0.35 -10.25 22.76
N PRO A 11 -0.78 -8.98 22.56
CA PRO A 11 -1.72 -8.51 21.53
C PRO A 11 -1.25 -8.84 20.10
N LEU A 12 -2.17 -8.83 19.14
CA LEU A 12 -1.86 -9.16 17.75
C LEU A 12 -0.90 -8.12 17.16
N LYS A 13 0.19 -8.61 16.58
CA LYS A 13 1.07 -7.86 15.67
C LYS A 13 0.54 -8.04 14.25
N ASP A 14 -0.31 -7.13 13.84
CA ASP A 14 -1.04 -7.16 12.56
C ASP A 14 -0.30 -6.45 11.42
N LYS A 15 0.88 -5.85 11.67
CA LYS A 15 1.80 -5.42 10.61
C LYS A 15 2.95 -6.40 10.50
N ILE A 16 3.20 -6.89 9.29
CA ILE A 16 4.19 -7.92 8.99
C ILE A 16 5.28 -7.29 8.13
N GLY A 17 6.40 -6.91 8.74
CA GLY A 17 7.57 -6.42 8.03
C GLY A 17 8.35 -7.58 7.42
N ILE A 18 8.43 -7.63 6.08
CA ILE A 18 9.14 -8.67 5.34
C ILE A 18 10.43 -8.07 4.80
N VAL A 19 11.57 -8.50 5.33
CA VAL A 19 12.89 -7.97 4.97
C VAL A 19 13.63 -8.97 4.10
N ALA A 20 14.05 -8.54 2.91
CA ALA A 20 14.92 -9.34 2.04
C ALA A 20 16.38 -9.22 2.50
N ASP A 21 16.76 -10.00 3.51
CA ASP A 21 18.06 -9.88 4.20
C ASP A 21 19.08 -10.89 3.65
N GLY A 22 19.62 -10.61 2.47
CA GLY A 22 20.63 -11.45 1.82
C GLY A 22 20.11 -12.73 1.17
N THR A 23 18.79 -12.95 1.13
CA THR A 23 18.18 -14.03 0.33
C THR A 23 18.53 -13.93 -1.16
N HIS A 24 18.61 -15.08 -1.83
CA HIS A 24 18.79 -15.18 -3.27
C HIS A 24 17.45 -15.09 -4.06
N ILE A 25 16.33 -15.00 -3.34
CA ILE A 25 14.99 -14.98 -3.92
C ILE A 25 14.56 -13.51 -4.13
N VAL A 26 14.93 -12.96 -5.29
CA VAL A 26 14.53 -11.61 -5.70
C VAL A 26 13.01 -11.54 -5.88
N GLY A 27 12.37 -10.52 -5.30
CA GLY A 27 10.91 -10.33 -5.35
C GLY A 27 10.10 -11.29 -4.45
N GLY A 28 10.76 -12.09 -3.61
CA GLY A 28 10.07 -13.00 -2.69
C GLY A 28 9.18 -12.28 -1.68
N GLY A 29 9.61 -11.10 -1.21
CA GLY A 29 8.84 -10.24 -0.33
C GLY A 29 7.55 -9.76 -0.99
N ASP A 30 7.63 -9.23 -2.22
CA ASP A 30 6.48 -8.73 -2.98
C ASP A 30 5.44 -9.83 -3.26
N TRP A 31 5.92 -11.04 -3.53
CA TRP A 31 5.03 -12.18 -3.73
C TRP A 31 4.33 -12.59 -2.42
N ALA A 32 5.05 -12.61 -1.30
CA ALA A 32 4.47 -12.90 0.01
C ALA A 32 3.50 -11.80 0.47
N GLU A 33 3.80 -10.54 0.15
CA GLU A 33 2.92 -9.39 0.40
C GLU A 33 1.55 -9.60 -0.24
N GLN A 34 1.54 -9.90 -1.54
CA GLN A 34 0.29 -10.15 -2.26
C GLN A 34 -0.49 -11.33 -1.65
N LEU A 35 0.19 -12.45 -1.40
CA LEU A 35 -0.43 -13.63 -0.81
C LEU A 35 -1.10 -13.32 0.53
N ILE A 36 -0.41 -12.64 1.44
CA ILE A 36 -0.92 -12.36 2.79
C ILE A 36 -2.06 -11.34 2.74
N ALA A 37 -1.90 -10.25 2.00
CA ALA A 37 -2.88 -9.17 1.99
C ALA A 37 -4.21 -9.61 1.35
N GLU A 38 -4.16 -10.27 0.19
CA GLU A 38 -5.36 -10.78 -0.47
C GLU A 38 -6.05 -11.87 0.36
N SER A 39 -5.28 -12.78 0.96
CA SER A 39 -5.84 -13.89 1.71
C SER A 39 -6.45 -13.45 3.04
N THR A 40 -5.88 -12.44 3.70
CA THR A 40 -6.26 -12.11 5.09
C THR A 40 -7.11 -10.85 5.25
N GLY A 41 -7.09 -9.91 4.30
CA GLY A 41 -7.78 -8.62 4.38
C GLY A 41 -9.30 -8.70 4.23
N LYS A 42 -10.00 -9.27 5.21
CA LYS A 42 -11.43 -9.61 5.13
C LYS A 42 -12.14 -9.41 6.46
N GLU A 43 -13.43 -9.11 6.41
CA GLU A 43 -14.31 -9.01 7.58
C GLU A 43 -13.79 -8.05 8.68
N GLY A 44 -13.11 -6.97 8.29
CA GLY A 44 -12.50 -6.02 9.21
C GLY A 44 -11.25 -6.54 9.94
N LYS A 45 -10.68 -7.66 9.47
CA LYS A 45 -9.48 -8.31 10.01
C LYS A 45 -8.44 -8.48 8.90
N GLY A 46 -7.21 -8.78 9.29
CA GLY A 46 -6.15 -9.17 8.37
C GLY A 46 -4.77 -8.87 8.92
N LEU A 47 -3.76 -9.20 8.13
CA LEU A 47 -2.38 -8.81 8.36
C LEU A 47 -1.98 -7.86 7.24
N LEU A 48 -1.34 -6.75 7.58
CA LEU A 48 -0.75 -5.80 6.64
C LEU A 48 0.71 -6.21 6.37
N PRO A 49 1.02 -6.85 5.24
CA PRO A 49 2.39 -7.09 4.85
C PRO A 49 3.03 -5.81 4.32
N ILE A 50 4.31 -5.63 4.62
CA ILE A 50 5.10 -4.48 4.20
C ILE A 50 6.48 -4.99 3.82
N VAL A 51 6.85 -4.83 2.56
CA VAL A 51 8.21 -5.16 2.11
C VAL A 51 9.15 -4.03 2.56
N LEU A 52 10.18 -4.40 3.31
CA LEU A 52 11.10 -3.47 3.95
C LEU A 52 12.53 -3.74 3.50
N GLU A 53 13.27 -2.66 3.26
CA GLU A 53 14.72 -2.69 3.14
C GLU A 53 15.38 -2.94 4.50
N THR A 54 16.62 -3.41 4.49
CA THR A 54 17.37 -3.76 5.72
C THR A 54 17.61 -2.58 6.67
N ASP A 55 17.54 -1.35 6.16
CA ASP A 55 17.70 -0.09 6.87
C ASP A 55 16.38 0.69 7.02
N ALA A 56 15.23 0.04 6.75
CA ALA A 56 13.93 0.70 6.83
C ALA A 56 13.65 1.27 8.24
N PRO A 57 13.12 2.50 8.35
CA PRO A 57 12.86 3.15 9.63
C PRO A 57 12.05 2.29 10.60
N GLU A 58 11.03 1.58 10.10
CA GLU A 58 10.14 0.70 10.86
C GLU A 58 10.87 -0.30 11.76
N LEU A 59 12.05 -0.78 11.33
CA LEU A 59 12.85 -1.77 12.06
C LEU A 59 13.43 -1.21 13.37
N THR A 60 13.53 0.12 13.51
CA THR A 60 14.12 0.78 14.68
C THR A 60 13.09 1.50 15.57
N LEU A 61 11.85 1.64 15.10
CA LEU A 61 10.79 2.39 15.79
C LEU A 61 10.22 1.67 17.02
N GLY A 62 10.55 0.40 17.24
CA GLY A 62 10.06 -0.38 18.39
C GLY A 62 8.54 -0.57 18.41
N LEU A 63 7.92 -0.69 17.23
CA LEU A 63 6.48 -0.74 17.07
C LEU A 63 5.90 -2.01 17.72
N PRO A 64 4.96 -1.89 18.69
CA PRO A 64 4.44 -3.04 19.44
C PRO A 64 3.58 -3.96 18.58
N ASP A 65 3.04 -3.46 17.47
CA ASP A 65 2.17 -4.14 16.53
C ASP A 65 2.89 -4.62 15.24
N LEU A 66 4.23 -4.50 15.19
CA LEU A 66 5.06 -4.98 14.08
C LEU A 66 5.69 -6.34 14.41
N GLN A 67 5.50 -7.31 13.52
CA GLN A 67 6.25 -8.57 13.48
C GLN A 67 7.20 -8.54 12.28
N VAL A 68 8.50 -8.62 12.55
CA VAL A 68 9.52 -8.66 11.50
C VAL A 68 9.85 -10.10 11.14
N ILE A 69 9.91 -10.38 9.84
CA ILE A 69 10.33 -11.65 9.25
C ILE A 69 11.43 -11.36 8.23
N ARG A 70 12.63 -11.90 8.45
CA ARG A 70 13.78 -11.75 7.57
C ARG A 70 13.94 -12.98 6.68
N LEU A 71 13.92 -12.77 5.37
CA LEU A 71 14.28 -13.77 4.37
C LEU A 71 15.80 -13.79 4.24
N VAL A 72 16.45 -14.78 4.84
CA VAL A 72 17.92 -14.90 4.86
C VAL A 72 18.43 -15.99 3.93
N LYS A 73 19.69 -15.87 3.49
CA LYS A 73 20.34 -16.86 2.61
C LYS A 73 20.41 -18.24 3.24
N ASP A 74 20.82 -18.29 4.51
CA ASP A 74 21.03 -19.50 5.29
C ASP A 74 20.74 -19.19 6.77
N ALA A 75 19.78 -19.90 7.35
CA ALA A 75 19.38 -19.76 8.75
C ALA A 75 20.46 -20.24 9.73
N ARG A 76 21.56 -20.84 9.24
CA ARG A 76 22.74 -21.24 10.04
C ARG A 76 23.92 -20.29 9.90
N ALA A 77 23.83 -19.29 9.01
CA ALA A 77 24.89 -18.30 8.81
C ALA A 77 24.77 -17.11 9.78
N THR A 78 23.64 -16.95 10.47
CA THR A 78 23.34 -15.84 11.37
C THR A 78 23.70 -16.17 12.83
N HIS A 79 24.51 -15.28 13.41
CA HIS A 79 24.67 -15.10 14.86
C HIS A 79 23.41 -14.40 15.40
N GLU A 80 23.10 -14.57 16.69
CA GLU A 80 21.93 -14.03 17.44
C GLU A 80 20.84 -13.32 16.61
N VAL A 81 19.72 -14.01 16.36
CA VAL A 81 18.51 -13.39 15.80
C VAL A 81 18.05 -12.26 16.73
N THR A 82 17.86 -11.07 16.17
CA THR A 82 17.34 -9.91 16.91
C THR A 82 16.09 -10.30 17.69
N ALA A 83 16.07 -9.98 18.99
CA ALA A 83 14.98 -10.37 19.87
C ALA A 83 13.61 -9.89 19.33
N GLY A 84 12.69 -10.82 19.12
CA GLY A 84 11.34 -10.53 18.62
C GLY A 84 11.18 -10.57 17.09
N GLU A 85 12.29 -10.72 16.35
CA GLU A 85 12.27 -10.97 14.91
C GLU A 85 12.35 -12.47 14.61
N VAL A 86 12.00 -12.85 13.37
CA VAL A 86 12.07 -14.24 12.90
C VAL A 86 12.85 -14.29 11.61
N GLU A 87 13.85 -15.18 11.54
CA GLU A 87 14.57 -15.47 10.30
C GLU A 87 14.03 -16.74 9.64
N ILE A 88 13.92 -16.72 8.32
CA ILE A 88 13.55 -17.88 7.51
C ILE A 88 14.47 -17.98 6.29
N ALA A 89 14.96 -19.19 6.04
CA ALA A 89 15.77 -19.54 4.87
C ALA A 89 15.18 -20.76 4.17
N GLY A 90 15.54 -20.95 2.91
CA GLY A 90 15.14 -22.13 2.13
C GLY A 90 15.27 -21.90 0.63
N SER A 91 15.07 -22.96 -0.14
CA SER A 91 14.91 -22.84 -1.59
C SER A 91 13.60 -22.10 -1.92
N LEU A 92 13.51 -21.58 -3.15
CA LEU A 92 12.28 -20.94 -3.65
C LEU A 92 11.03 -21.81 -3.41
N GLY A 93 11.08 -23.09 -3.81
CA GLY A 93 9.93 -23.99 -3.64
C GLY A 93 9.55 -24.23 -2.17
N ALA A 94 10.52 -24.27 -1.26
CA ALA A 94 10.26 -24.38 0.17
C ALA A 94 9.61 -23.11 0.72
N GLN A 95 10.05 -21.93 0.27
CA GLN A 95 9.44 -20.66 0.65
C GLN A 95 7.99 -20.58 0.19
N LEU A 96 7.70 -20.87 -1.09
CA LEU A 96 6.34 -20.83 -1.62
C LEU A 96 5.36 -21.65 -0.75
N LEU A 97 5.67 -22.94 -0.53
CA LEU A 97 4.84 -23.80 0.31
C LEU A 97 4.75 -23.32 1.77
N THR A 98 5.84 -22.76 2.31
CA THR A 98 5.85 -22.28 3.69
C THR A 98 4.95 -21.08 3.88
N TRP A 99 5.01 -20.10 2.98
CA TRP A 99 4.19 -18.89 3.03
C TRP A 99 2.72 -19.18 2.74
N GLU A 100 2.40 -20.04 1.75
CA GLU A 100 1.04 -20.49 1.46
C GLU A 100 0.41 -21.14 2.70
N TYR A 101 1.09 -22.12 3.29
CA TYR A 101 0.59 -22.82 4.46
C TYR A 101 0.49 -21.91 5.69
N ALA A 102 1.48 -21.03 5.89
CA ALA A 102 1.48 -20.06 6.98
C ALA A 102 0.29 -19.09 6.87
N THR A 103 -0.02 -18.63 5.67
CA THR A 103 -1.15 -17.73 5.39
C THR A 103 -2.49 -18.41 5.69
N VAL A 104 -2.65 -19.69 5.32
CA VAL A 104 -3.84 -20.46 5.66
C VAL A 104 -4.02 -20.61 7.18
N VAL A 105 -2.94 -20.93 7.90
CA VAL A 105 -2.96 -21.02 9.36
C VAL A 105 -3.28 -19.66 9.97
N ALA A 106 -2.69 -18.57 9.47
CA ALA A 106 -2.97 -17.22 9.92
C ALA A 106 -4.45 -16.86 9.73
N GLY A 107 -5.03 -17.13 8.55
CA GLY A 107 -6.46 -16.93 8.29
C GLY A 107 -7.33 -17.72 9.28
N ARG A 108 -6.97 -18.97 9.59
CA ARG A 108 -7.70 -19.78 10.58
C ARG A 108 -7.63 -19.21 12.00
N LEU A 109 -6.49 -18.65 12.40
CA LEU A 109 -6.28 -18.00 13.70
C LEU A 109 -7.03 -16.67 13.82
N LEU A 110 -7.12 -15.91 12.73
CA LEU A 110 -7.92 -14.69 12.63
C LEU A 110 -9.43 -14.99 12.53
N GLY A 111 -9.80 -16.23 12.20
CA GLY A 111 -11.18 -16.66 12.03
C GLY A 111 -11.80 -16.06 10.77
N ILE A 112 -11.07 -16.13 9.66
CA ILE A 112 -11.49 -15.72 8.31
C ILE A 112 -11.23 -16.87 7.33
N ASN A 113 -11.88 -16.83 6.17
CA ASN A 113 -11.60 -17.75 5.08
C ASN A 113 -10.48 -17.19 4.18
N PRO A 114 -9.31 -17.84 4.10
CA PRO A 114 -8.23 -17.33 3.27
C PRO A 114 -8.44 -17.54 1.76
N PHE A 115 -9.44 -18.33 1.36
CA PHE A 115 -9.64 -18.78 -0.03
C PHE A 115 -10.79 -18.09 -0.78
N ASP A 116 -11.65 -17.34 -0.09
CA ASP A 116 -12.71 -16.59 -0.78
C ASP A 116 -12.22 -15.21 -1.23
N GLN A 117 -13.03 -14.61 -2.10
CA GLN A 117 -12.78 -13.28 -2.65
C GLN A 117 -14.11 -12.52 -2.64
N PRO A 118 -14.53 -12.00 -1.47
CA PRO A 118 -15.86 -11.38 -1.32
C PRO A 118 -16.05 -10.17 -2.23
N ASP A 119 -14.97 -9.48 -2.59
CA ASP A 119 -14.98 -8.27 -3.43
C ASP A 119 -14.89 -8.54 -4.95
N VAL A 120 -15.00 -9.79 -5.41
CA VAL A 120 -15.01 -10.10 -6.86
C VAL A 120 -16.26 -9.55 -7.55
N GLU A 121 -17.39 -9.51 -6.85
CA GLU A 121 -18.63 -8.94 -7.41
C GLU A 121 -18.56 -7.41 -7.50
N SER A 122 -17.93 -6.73 -6.55
CA SER A 122 -17.73 -5.27 -6.62
C SER A 122 -16.76 -4.91 -7.76
N ALA A 123 -15.73 -5.73 -8.01
CA ALA A 123 -14.85 -5.59 -9.16
C ALA A 123 -15.59 -5.77 -10.51
N LYS A 124 -16.53 -6.72 -10.62
CA LYS A 124 -17.37 -6.91 -11.81
C LYS A 124 -18.33 -5.75 -12.05
N ILE A 125 -18.89 -5.17 -10.99
CA ILE A 125 -19.78 -4.00 -11.07
C ILE A 125 -18.99 -2.77 -11.52
N ALA A 126 -17.83 -2.51 -10.91
CA ALA A 126 -16.94 -1.43 -11.31
C ALA A 126 -16.47 -1.60 -12.76
N ALA A 127 -16.07 -2.82 -13.15
CA ALA A 127 -15.67 -3.11 -14.53
C ALA A 127 -16.80 -2.85 -15.53
N ARG A 128 -18.05 -3.17 -15.20
CA ARG A 128 -19.22 -2.88 -16.05
C ARG A 128 -19.54 -1.39 -16.16
N ALA A 129 -19.34 -0.63 -15.09
CA ALA A 129 -19.50 0.83 -15.13
C ALA A 129 -18.50 1.51 -16.09
N LEU A 130 -17.36 0.86 -16.38
CA LEU A 130 -16.33 1.35 -17.29
C LEU A 130 -16.57 1.00 -18.78
N ILE A 131 -17.60 0.21 -19.12
CA ILE A 131 -17.73 -0.38 -20.48
C ILE A 131 -18.25 0.62 -21.53
N ASP A 132 -19.07 1.60 -21.14
CA ASP A 132 -19.80 2.44 -22.11
C ASP A 132 -19.55 3.95 -21.97
N ASP A 133 -19.27 4.46 -20.77
CA ASP A 133 -18.94 5.88 -20.56
C ASP A 133 -18.11 6.08 -19.28
N LEU A 134 -16.98 6.78 -19.38
CA LEU A 134 -16.16 7.12 -18.23
C LEU A 134 -16.65 8.45 -17.67
N ALA A 135 -17.32 8.40 -16.51
CA ALA A 135 -17.68 9.61 -15.80
C ALA A 135 -16.43 10.47 -15.56
N PRO A 136 -16.45 11.77 -15.93
CA PRO A 136 -15.30 12.63 -15.74
C PRO A 136 -14.97 12.75 -14.25
N SER A 137 -13.68 12.68 -13.93
CA SER A 137 -13.21 12.87 -12.56
C SER A 137 -13.50 14.30 -12.07
N ALA A 138 -13.94 14.45 -10.82
CA ALA A 138 -14.25 15.76 -10.22
C ALA A 138 -13.06 16.72 -10.31
N PRO A 139 -13.21 18.04 -10.50
CA PRO A 139 -12.07 18.95 -10.54
C PRO A 139 -11.27 18.95 -9.22
N PRO A 140 -9.98 19.36 -9.21
CA PRO A 140 -9.24 19.60 -7.98
C PRO A 140 -9.97 20.58 -7.06
N ALA A 141 -9.92 20.35 -5.74
CA ALA A 141 -10.44 21.26 -4.73
C ALA A 141 -9.65 22.57 -4.68
N PHE A 142 -8.34 22.49 -4.93
CA PHE A 142 -7.46 23.61 -5.21
C PHE A 142 -6.23 23.14 -6.00
N THR A 143 -5.44 24.10 -6.46
CA THR A 143 -4.14 23.86 -7.11
C THR A 143 -3.08 24.68 -6.38
N ASP A 144 -1.92 24.07 -6.14
CA ASP A 144 -0.74 24.72 -5.56
C ASP A 144 0.45 24.48 -6.51
N GLY A 145 0.86 25.54 -7.22
CA GLY A 145 1.79 25.44 -8.34
C GLY A 145 1.18 24.62 -9.47
N THR A 146 1.86 23.53 -9.85
CA THR A 146 1.41 22.54 -10.85
C THR A 146 0.64 21.37 -10.25
N VAL A 147 0.53 21.27 -8.92
CA VAL A 147 -0.14 20.17 -8.24
C VAL A 147 -1.61 20.46 -8.00
N GLY A 148 -2.49 19.67 -8.59
CA GLY A 148 -3.91 19.64 -8.25
C GLY A 148 -4.15 18.78 -7.00
N VAL A 149 -4.98 19.25 -6.07
CA VAL A 149 -5.28 18.55 -4.81
C VAL A 149 -6.76 18.16 -4.76
N ARG A 150 -7.03 16.89 -4.43
CA ARG A 150 -8.37 16.37 -4.13
C ARG A 150 -8.36 15.62 -2.81
N ALA A 151 -9.53 15.48 -2.22
CA ALA A 151 -9.73 14.69 -1.01
C ALA A 151 -11.02 13.88 -1.11
N ALA A 152 -11.00 12.67 -0.57
CA ALA A 152 -12.19 11.84 -0.36
C ALA A 152 -12.16 11.34 1.09
N GLY A 153 -13.21 11.61 1.87
CA GLY A 153 -13.23 11.26 3.30
C GLY A 153 -12.21 12.02 4.18
N LEU A 154 -11.50 13.00 3.63
CA LEU A 154 -10.52 13.85 4.33
C LEU A 154 -10.98 15.31 4.31
N VAL A 155 -10.87 16.00 5.45
CA VAL A 155 -11.12 17.43 5.55
C VAL A 155 -9.84 18.18 5.20
N LEU A 156 -9.86 18.92 4.10
CA LEU A 156 -8.72 19.75 3.69
C LEU A 156 -8.57 20.98 4.60
N PRO A 157 -7.33 21.42 4.89
CA PRO A 157 -7.09 22.62 5.67
C PRO A 157 -7.51 23.89 4.92
N ALA A 158 -7.67 24.99 5.65
CA ALA A 158 -7.97 26.30 5.06
C ALA A 158 -6.79 26.83 4.23
N GLU A 159 -5.56 26.50 4.62
CA GLU A 159 -4.35 26.76 3.87
C GLU A 159 -4.28 25.84 2.64
N LYS A 160 -4.29 26.43 1.44
CA LYS A 160 -4.38 25.70 0.18
C LYS A 160 -3.00 25.37 -0.37
N THR A 161 -2.21 24.62 0.40
CA THR A 161 -0.88 24.14 0.00
C THR A 161 -0.81 22.62 0.04
N VAL A 162 0.06 22.03 -0.79
CA VAL A 162 0.36 20.59 -0.78
C VAL A 162 0.89 20.16 0.59
N ASP A 163 1.73 21.00 1.21
CA ASP A 163 2.33 20.75 2.52
C ASP A 163 1.26 20.63 3.60
N ALA A 164 0.37 21.63 3.70
CA ALA A 164 -0.73 21.61 4.67
C ALA A 164 -1.70 20.42 4.41
N ALA A 165 -1.99 20.10 3.15
CA ALA A 165 -2.84 18.97 2.82
C ALA A 165 -2.20 17.61 3.18
N LEU A 166 -0.89 17.47 2.94
CA LEU A 166 -0.13 16.30 3.36
C LEU A 166 -0.15 16.17 4.88
N ASP A 167 0.15 17.24 5.61
CA ASP A 167 0.09 17.26 7.08
C ASP A 167 -1.28 16.87 7.61
N ALA A 168 -2.35 17.38 6.98
CA ALA A 168 -3.72 17.02 7.34
C ALA A 168 -3.98 15.51 7.14
N LEU A 169 -3.48 14.90 6.06
CA LEU A 169 -3.56 13.45 5.87
C LEU A 169 -2.74 12.69 6.92
N LEU A 170 -1.47 13.07 7.14
CA LEU A 170 -0.60 12.36 8.08
C LEU A 170 -1.17 12.38 9.50
N ALA A 171 -1.82 13.48 9.90
CA ALA A 171 -2.52 13.60 11.17
C ALA A 171 -3.73 12.66 11.33
N THR A 172 -4.24 12.08 10.24
CA THR A 172 -5.33 11.09 10.30
C THR A 172 -4.86 9.66 10.58
N VAL A 173 -3.55 9.39 10.54
CA VAL A 173 -2.99 8.06 10.84
C VAL A 173 -3.09 7.80 12.35
N PRO A 174 -3.89 6.81 12.82
CA PRO A 174 -4.00 6.52 14.23
C PRO A 174 -2.74 5.83 14.77
N ALA A 175 -2.62 5.73 16.10
CA ALA A 175 -1.45 5.15 16.77
C ALA A 175 -1.20 3.67 16.41
N ASP A 176 -2.25 2.93 16.07
CA ASP A 176 -2.24 1.56 15.56
C ASP A 176 -2.43 1.50 14.03
N GLY A 177 -2.39 2.65 13.35
CA GLY A 177 -2.66 2.78 11.92
C GLY A 177 -1.45 2.62 11.03
N TYR A 178 -1.65 2.89 9.75
CA TYR A 178 -0.60 2.94 8.73
C TYR A 178 -0.97 3.96 7.66
N LEU A 179 0.03 4.38 6.89
CA LEU A 179 -0.17 5.15 5.66
C LEU A 179 0.07 4.23 4.45
N SER A 180 -0.75 4.38 3.41
CA SER A 180 -0.50 3.76 2.11
C SER A 180 -0.23 4.82 1.07
N VAL A 181 0.92 4.74 0.41
CA VAL A 181 1.27 5.52 -0.78
C VAL A 181 0.90 4.72 -2.02
N GLN A 182 0.04 5.28 -2.85
CA GLN A 182 -0.52 4.65 -4.05
C GLN A 182 -0.19 5.50 -5.27
N VAL A 183 0.72 5.02 -6.11
CA VAL A 183 1.25 5.83 -7.23
C VAL A 183 0.79 5.26 -8.56
N TYR A 184 -0.05 6.02 -9.27
CA TYR A 184 -0.55 5.70 -10.61
C TYR A 184 0.28 6.43 -11.68
N LEU A 185 1.58 6.12 -11.71
CA LEU A 185 2.55 6.67 -12.65
C LEU A 185 3.43 5.56 -13.22
N ASP A 186 4.24 5.89 -14.22
CA ASP A 186 5.20 4.95 -14.81
C ASP A 186 6.37 4.68 -13.84
N ARG A 187 6.39 3.48 -13.26
CA ARG A 187 7.44 3.00 -12.35
C ARG A 187 8.84 2.98 -12.95
N ILE A 188 8.96 2.89 -14.27
CA ILE A 188 10.26 2.85 -14.96
C ILE A 188 10.77 4.28 -15.15
N ALA A 189 9.88 5.22 -15.43
CA ALA A 189 10.22 6.61 -15.66
C ALA A 189 10.47 7.41 -14.36
N TYR A 190 9.82 7.00 -13.27
CA TYR A 190 9.82 7.68 -11.97
C TYR A 190 10.09 6.76 -10.75
N PRO A 191 11.08 5.85 -10.80
CA PRO A 191 11.36 4.92 -9.69
C PRO A 191 11.69 5.64 -8.37
N GLU A 192 12.21 6.86 -8.44
CA GLU A 192 12.54 7.70 -7.28
C GLU A 192 11.37 7.93 -6.32
N LEU A 193 10.12 7.80 -6.78
CA LEU A 193 8.94 7.97 -5.92
C LEU A 193 8.82 6.87 -4.87
N GLU A 194 9.46 5.71 -5.03
CA GLU A 194 9.50 4.66 -4.00
C GLU A 194 10.16 5.15 -2.69
N GLU A 195 11.07 6.13 -2.78
CA GLU A 195 11.74 6.73 -1.62
C GLU A 195 10.75 7.42 -0.66
N LEU A 196 9.57 7.82 -1.14
CA LEU A 196 8.53 8.42 -0.32
C LEU A 196 8.12 7.51 0.84
N ARG A 197 8.17 6.18 0.65
CA ARG A 197 7.79 5.21 1.68
C ARG A 197 8.62 5.39 2.95
N ALA A 198 9.95 5.32 2.79
CA ALA A 198 10.87 5.38 3.92
C ALA A 198 10.83 6.76 4.58
N SER A 199 10.83 7.84 3.78
CA SER A 199 10.75 9.21 4.30
C SER A 199 9.48 9.45 5.11
N LEU A 200 8.32 9.04 4.58
CA LEU A 200 7.05 9.17 5.30
C LEU A 200 7.00 8.28 6.54
N ALA A 201 7.55 7.06 6.50
CA ALA A 201 7.60 6.17 7.66
C ALA A 201 8.43 6.77 8.80
N ALA A 202 9.58 7.36 8.47
CA ALA A 202 10.41 8.08 9.44
C ALA A 202 9.66 9.29 10.02
N ARG A 203 8.95 10.04 9.17
CA ARG A 203 8.19 11.24 9.55
C ARG A 203 7.02 10.93 10.49
N ILE A 204 6.23 9.91 10.19
CA ILE A 204 5.01 9.60 10.97
C ILE A 204 5.26 8.61 12.11
N GLY A 205 6.42 7.95 12.16
CA GLY A 205 6.72 6.94 13.17
C GLY A 205 5.77 5.73 13.12
N ARG A 206 5.17 5.46 11.96
CA ARG A 206 4.22 4.37 11.71
C ARG A 206 4.54 3.70 10.38
N PRO A 207 4.14 2.43 10.20
CA PRO A 207 4.43 1.70 8.98
C PRO A 207 3.80 2.37 7.75
N VAL A 208 4.54 2.35 6.63
CA VAL A 208 4.09 2.88 5.35
C VAL A 208 4.19 1.82 4.26
N THR A 209 3.08 1.57 3.58
CA THR A 209 3.07 0.74 2.36
C THR A 209 3.26 1.62 1.13
N PHE A 210 3.88 1.06 0.09
CA PHE A 210 4.00 1.71 -1.21
C PHE A 210 3.53 0.75 -2.30
N GLY A 211 2.67 1.24 -3.21
CA GLY A 211 2.13 0.43 -4.29
C GLY A 211 2.04 1.18 -5.60
N TRP A 212 2.62 0.61 -6.66
CA TRP A 212 2.39 1.05 -8.03
C TRP A 212 0.99 0.64 -8.49
N GLY A 213 0.16 1.61 -8.87
CA GLY A 213 -1.15 1.41 -9.45
C GLY A 213 -1.07 1.03 -10.94
N PRO A 214 -2.03 0.26 -11.48
CA PRO A 214 -3.16 -0.36 -10.77
C PRO A 214 -2.80 -1.70 -10.08
N ARG A 215 -1.54 -2.18 -10.14
CA ARG A 215 -1.13 -3.50 -9.63
C ARG A 215 -1.55 -3.74 -8.17
N PHE A 216 -1.37 -2.76 -7.29
CA PHE A 216 -1.68 -2.94 -5.87
C PHE A 216 -3.18 -3.22 -5.60
N LEU A 217 -4.08 -2.86 -6.51
CA LEU A 217 -5.52 -3.15 -6.37
C LEU A 217 -5.79 -4.66 -6.28
N HIS A 218 -4.90 -5.46 -6.85
CA HIS A 218 -4.87 -6.92 -6.77
C HIS A 218 -3.71 -7.42 -5.91
N SER A 219 -3.30 -6.65 -4.90
CA SER A 219 -2.36 -7.08 -3.86
C SER A 219 -2.92 -6.60 -2.52
N THR A 220 -2.42 -5.49 -2.01
CA THR A 220 -2.88 -4.88 -0.75
C THR A 220 -4.27 -4.25 -0.84
N GLY A 221 -4.81 -4.03 -2.05
CA GLY A 221 -6.13 -3.43 -2.27
C GLY A 221 -7.28 -4.14 -1.54
N GLN A 222 -7.25 -5.47 -1.47
CA GLN A 222 -8.20 -6.25 -0.67
C GLN A 222 -8.11 -5.91 0.82
N PHE A 223 -6.89 -5.84 1.36
CA PHE A 223 -6.66 -5.45 2.75
C PHE A 223 -7.09 -4.02 3.04
N HIS A 224 -6.78 -3.08 2.14
CA HIS A 224 -7.17 -1.68 2.31
C HIS A 224 -8.68 -1.48 2.39
N LYS A 225 -9.47 -2.38 1.78
CA LYS A 225 -10.94 -2.32 1.73
C LYS A 225 -11.62 -3.19 2.78
N GLY A 226 -11.23 -4.46 2.84
CA GLY A 226 -11.84 -5.48 3.69
C GLY A 226 -11.16 -5.69 5.04
N GLY A 227 -9.93 -5.18 5.22
CA GLY A 227 -9.19 -5.25 6.47
C GLY A 227 -9.63 -4.20 7.51
N PRO A 228 -8.90 -4.10 8.63
CA PRO A 228 -9.20 -3.12 9.67
C PRO A 228 -9.23 -1.67 9.15
N ALA A 229 -10.09 -0.84 9.72
CA ALA A 229 -10.33 0.54 9.27
C ALA A 229 -9.42 1.57 9.94
N TYR A 230 -8.09 1.34 9.92
CA TYR A 230 -7.08 2.23 10.53
C TYR A 230 -6.03 2.76 9.52
N GLY A 231 -6.33 2.69 8.22
CA GLY A 231 -5.44 3.15 7.15
C GLY A 231 -5.77 4.58 6.68
N SER A 232 -4.73 5.34 6.33
CA SER A 232 -4.83 6.61 5.59
C SER A 232 -4.12 6.49 4.25
N PHE A 233 -4.57 7.22 3.23
CA PHE A 233 -4.17 6.94 1.84
C PHE A 233 -3.70 8.20 1.11
N LEU A 234 -2.44 8.17 0.65
CA LEU A 234 -1.87 9.16 -0.26
C LEU A 234 -1.88 8.58 -1.68
N GLN A 235 -2.72 9.12 -2.54
CA GLN A 235 -2.73 8.79 -3.97
C GLN A 235 -1.96 9.85 -4.76
N ILE A 236 -1.09 9.40 -5.66
CA ILE A 236 -0.35 10.25 -6.58
C ILE A 236 -0.70 9.81 -8.00
N ILE A 237 -1.24 10.74 -8.79
CA ILE A 237 -1.60 10.52 -10.20
C ILE A 237 -0.93 11.60 -11.04
N GLY A 238 -0.70 11.32 -12.33
CA GLY A 238 -0.11 12.29 -13.26
C GLY A 238 -1.11 12.75 -14.31
N ALA A 239 -1.09 14.04 -14.63
CA ALA A 239 -1.67 14.53 -15.87
C ALA A 239 -0.66 14.26 -17.00
N GLY A 240 -0.79 13.12 -17.68
CA GLY A 240 0.14 12.75 -18.76
C GLY A 240 0.11 13.76 -19.92
N ALA A 241 1.29 14.07 -20.48
CA ALA A 241 1.41 14.92 -21.68
C ALA A 241 0.98 14.19 -22.96
N ASP A 242 1.18 12.87 -23.01
CA ASP A 242 0.88 12.01 -24.16
C ASP A 242 -0.15 10.94 -23.79
N ASP A 243 -1.43 11.33 -23.79
CA ASP A 243 -2.53 10.42 -23.49
C ASP A 243 -2.87 9.55 -24.71
N VAL A 244 -2.84 8.23 -24.54
CA VAL A 244 -2.99 7.27 -25.64
C VAL A 244 -4.44 6.82 -25.77
N ALA A 245 -5.01 6.98 -26.96
CA ALA A 245 -6.35 6.49 -27.27
C ALA A 245 -6.41 4.95 -27.23
N ILE A 246 -7.52 4.41 -26.72
CA ILE A 246 -7.80 2.97 -26.76
C ILE A 246 -8.66 2.69 -28.00
N PRO A 247 -8.24 1.81 -28.92
CA PRO A 247 -9.06 1.44 -30.08
C PRO A 247 -10.46 0.97 -29.66
N ASP A 248 -11.48 1.43 -30.38
CA ASP A 248 -12.89 1.08 -30.18
C ASP A 248 -13.46 1.39 -28.78
N ARG A 249 -12.87 2.37 -28.08
CA ARG A 249 -13.36 2.88 -26.79
C ARG A 249 -13.54 4.39 -26.82
N PRO A 250 -14.54 4.94 -26.09
CA PRO A 250 -14.78 6.38 -26.04
C PRO A 250 -13.83 7.12 -25.09
N PHE A 251 -12.77 6.47 -24.60
CA PHE A 251 -11.82 7.00 -23.64
C PHE A 251 -10.39 6.53 -23.89
N THR A 252 -9.43 7.23 -23.27
CA THR A 252 -7.98 6.99 -23.35
C THR A 252 -7.46 6.16 -22.17
N PHE A 253 -6.19 5.73 -22.22
CA PHE A 253 -5.52 5.09 -21.10
C PHE A 253 -5.38 6.01 -19.89
N GLY A 254 -5.06 7.29 -20.09
CA GLY A 254 -4.96 8.28 -19.00
C GLY A 254 -6.30 8.53 -18.31
N GLN A 255 -7.39 8.59 -19.08
CA GLN A 255 -8.75 8.66 -18.53
C GLN A 255 -9.10 7.40 -17.73
N LEU A 256 -8.74 6.21 -18.24
CA LEU A 256 -8.96 4.94 -17.53
C LEU A 256 -8.19 4.89 -16.19
N ILE A 257 -6.91 5.26 -16.19
CA ILE A 257 -6.08 5.31 -14.97
C ILE A 257 -6.67 6.31 -13.95
N THR A 258 -7.03 7.51 -14.42
CA THR A 258 -7.64 8.54 -13.56
C THR A 258 -8.96 8.07 -12.96
N ALA A 259 -9.79 7.39 -13.75
CA ALA A 259 -11.06 6.84 -13.28
C ALA A 259 -10.87 5.70 -12.29
N GLN A 260 -9.89 4.81 -12.51
CA GLN A 260 -9.53 3.76 -11.56
C GLN A 260 -9.04 4.33 -10.22
N ALA A 261 -8.17 5.33 -10.24
CA ALA A 261 -7.70 6.00 -9.03
C ALA A 261 -8.85 6.67 -8.27
N ALA A 262 -9.73 7.39 -8.98
CA ALA A 262 -10.89 8.04 -8.39
C ALA A 262 -11.91 7.05 -7.81
N GLY A 263 -12.15 5.94 -8.52
CA GLY A 263 -13.02 4.86 -8.05
C GLY A 263 -12.47 4.19 -6.79
N ASP A 264 -11.16 3.95 -6.73
CA ASP A 264 -10.51 3.43 -5.53
C ASP A 264 -10.62 4.40 -4.35
N ALA A 265 -10.36 5.70 -4.59
CA ALA A 265 -10.50 6.74 -3.58
C ALA A 265 -11.93 6.81 -3.00
N SER A 266 -12.93 6.72 -3.87
CA SER A 266 -14.34 6.70 -3.46
C SER A 266 -14.66 5.49 -2.58
N VAL A 267 -14.24 4.29 -2.99
CA VAL A 267 -14.48 3.07 -2.21
C VAL A 267 -13.80 3.12 -0.86
N LEU A 268 -12.58 3.66 -0.77
CA LEU A 268 -11.89 3.85 0.51
C LEU A 268 -12.65 4.84 1.41
N ALA A 269 -13.03 6.00 0.86
CA ALA A 269 -13.77 7.02 1.59
C ALA A 269 -15.14 6.55 2.07
N ASP A 270 -15.87 5.77 1.27
CA ASP A 270 -17.17 5.18 1.63
C ASP A 270 -17.06 4.21 2.82
N HIS A 271 -15.88 3.64 3.03
CA HIS A 271 -15.56 2.82 4.20
C HIS A 271 -14.90 3.63 5.34
N GLY A 272 -14.98 4.96 5.30
CA GLY A 272 -14.45 5.84 6.36
C GLY A 272 -12.93 5.96 6.37
N ARG A 273 -12.26 5.70 5.24
CA ARG A 273 -10.79 5.78 5.13
C ARG A 273 -10.39 7.05 4.36
N PRO A 274 -9.62 7.97 4.96
CA PRO A 274 -9.29 9.24 4.34
C PRO A 274 -8.30 9.05 3.18
N VAL A 275 -8.57 9.72 2.07
CA VAL A 275 -7.74 9.72 0.86
C VAL A 275 -7.40 11.15 0.47
N LEU A 276 -6.12 11.42 0.31
CA LEU A 276 -5.58 12.62 -0.34
C LEU A 276 -5.09 12.22 -1.73
N THR A 277 -5.58 12.86 -2.79
CA THR A 277 -5.09 12.63 -4.15
C THR A 277 -4.33 13.86 -4.63
N LEU A 278 -3.07 13.67 -4.99
CA LEU A 278 -2.19 14.67 -5.59
C LEU A 278 -2.06 14.40 -7.08
N ILE A 279 -2.35 15.40 -7.89
CA ILE A 279 -2.38 15.35 -9.35
C ILE A 279 -1.19 16.15 -9.84
N LEU A 280 -0.13 15.47 -10.25
CA LEU A 280 1.13 16.12 -10.64
C LEU A 280 1.02 16.65 -12.07
N GLY A 281 1.29 17.94 -12.24
CA GLY A 281 1.30 18.61 -13.54
C GLY A 281 2.71 18.62 -14.16
N ASP A 282 3.73 18.78 -13.34
CA ASP A 282 5.13 18.49 -13.67
C ASP A 282 5.56 17.29 -12.83
N ILE A 283 5.44 16.08 -13.38
CA ILE A 283 5.66 14.85 -12.61
C ILE A 283 7.05 14.83 -11.94
N ARG A 284 8.10 15.33 -12.61
CA ARG A 284 9.45 15.34 -12.03
C ARG A 284 9.59 16.40 -10.96
N GLY A 285 9.28 17.66 -11.27
CA GLY A 285 9.42 18.76 -10.33
C GLY A 285 8.49 18.62 -9.12
N ASP A 286 7.25 18.21 -9.34
CA ASP A 286 6.29 17.96 -8.27
C ASP A 286 6.69 16.73 -7.44
N GLY A 287 7.23 15.68 -8.07
CA GLY A 287 7.75 14.49 -7.38
C GLY A 287 8.96 14.79 -6.49
N GLU A 288 9.89 15.62 -6.95
CA GLU A 288 11.00 16.15 -6.13
C GLU A 288 10.48 16.94 -4.93
N ARG A 289 9.55 17.87 -5.17
CA ARG A 289 8.89 18.63 -4.11
C ARG A 289 8.25 17.72 -3.06
N LEU A 290 7.56 16.66 -3.47
CA LEU A 290 6.95 15.70 -2.53
C LEU A 290 7.99 14.95 -1.70
N ARG A 291 9.12 14.55 -2.30
CA ARG A 291 10.22 13.90 -1.55
C ARG A 291 10.80 14.84 -0.50
N GLU A 292 10.98 16.12 -0.81
CA GLU A 292 11.42 17.12 0.17
C GLU A 292 10.42 17.29 1.31
N LEU A 293 9.11 17.35 1.01
CA LEU A 293 8.06 17.45 2.03
C LEU A 293 7.95 16.18 2.89
N SER A 294 8.24 15.01 2.32
CA SER A 294 8.17 13.74 3.04
C SER A 294 9.26 13.55 4.09
N GLY A 295 10.40 14.24 3.95
CA GLY A 295 11.55 14.12 4.87
C GLY A 295 11.62 15.16 5.98
N ARG A 296 10.61 16.03 6.12
CA ARG A 296 10.54 17.07 7.15
C ARG A 296 9.99 16.55 8.47
#